data_AF-A0A522SV77-F1
#
_entry.id   AF-A0A522SV77-F1
#
_cell.length_a   1.000
_cell.length_b   1.000
_cell.length_c   1.000
_cell.angle_alpha   90.00
_cell.angle_beta   90.00
_cell.angle_gamma   90.00
#
_symmetry.space_group_name_H-M   'P 1'
#
loop_
_entity.id
_entity.type
_entity.pdbx_description
1 polymer ?
#
loop_
_entity_poly.entity_id
_entity_poly.type
_entity_poly.pdbx_seq_one_letter_code
_entity_poly.pdbx_strand_id
1 'polypeptide(L)'
;RQYRLMMDGLMQLLRKRAEEKGNARVAQTVVGASAVNPLKFLPTIDDAVATIAAGRSAGFLQGDEAIADAVRDLAEHHMRAWRGVQGALRRMIDRFDPVAFERELKSTSALDKVLAGGRGAKLWELYKKRHREIATSAEQRFLGEIGADFRDAYEEE
;
A
#
# COMPACT_ATOMS: atom_id res chain seq x y z
N ARG A 1 -19.21 25.75 -8.80
CA ARG A 1 -19.29 24.43 -9.46
C ARG A 1 -17.94 23.71 -9.50
N GLN A 2 -16.90 24.27 -10.13
CA GLN A 2 -15.57 23.63 -10.25
C GLN A 2 -14.94 23.27 -8.89
N TYR A 3 -14.91 24.18 -7.92
CA TYR A 3 -14.39 23.89 -6.57
C TYR A 3 -15.13 22.76 -5.84
N ARG A 4 -16.45 22.61 -6.08
CA ARG A 4 -17.23 21.50 -5.51
C ARG A 4 -16.76 20.16 -6.06
N LEU A 5 -16.50 20.08 -7.37
CA LEU A 5 -15.97 18.87 -8.01
C LEU A 5 -14.58 18.51 -7.47
N MET A 6 -13.71 19.50 -7.28
CA MET A 6 -12.39 19.27 -6.69
C MET A 6 -12.48 18.74 -5.26
N MET A 7 -13.34 19.33 -4.43
CA MET A 7 -13.55 18.88 -3.06
C MET A 7 -14.20 17.50 -2.99
N ASP A 8 -15.16 17.22 -3.87
CA ASP A 8 -15.80 15.89 -3.95
C ASP A 8 -14.77 14.82 -4.34
N GLY A 9 -13.95 15.07 -5.36
CA GLY A 9 -12.85 14.19 -5.73
C GLY A 9 -11.86 13.96 -4.58
N LEU A 10 -11.52 15.02 -3.83
CA LEU A 10 -10.67 14.91 -2.64
C LEU A 10 -11.31 14.03 -1.55
N MET A 11 -12.62 14.17 -1.29
CA MET A 11 -13.36 13.32 -0.37
C MET A 11 -13.41 11.86 -0.83
N GLN A 12 -13.58 11.61 -2.14
CA GLN A 12 -13.56 10.26 -2.70
C GLN A 12 -12.19 9.58 -2.50
N LEU A 13 -11.08 10.30 -2.75
CA LEU A 13 -9.74 9.78 -2.51
C LEU A 13 -9.50 9.45 -1.03
N LEU A 14 -9.95 10.32 -0.12
CA LEU A 14 -9.87 10.07 1.33
C LEU A 14 -10.66 8.83 1.75
N ARG A 15 -11.84 8.60 1.18
CA ARG A 15 -12.67 7.42 1.43
C ARG A 15 -12.00 6.15 0.94
N LYS A 16 -11.50 6.13 -0.30
CA LYS A 16 -10.74 5.00 -0.85
C LYS A 16 -9.56 4.62 0.04
N ARG A 17 -8.80 5.61 0.47
CA ARG A 17 -7.69 5.41 1.39
C ARG A 17 -8.13 4.89 2.78
N ALA A 18 -9.33 5.25 3.26
CA ALA A 18 -9.88 4.72 4.50
C ALA A 18 -10.38 3.27 4.36
N GLU A 19 -10.94 2.91 3.19
CA GLU A 19 -11.29 1.53 2.81
C GLU A 19 -10.04 0.64 2.81
N GLU A 20 -8.95 1.08 2.18
CA GLU A 20 -7.66 0.35 2.16
C GLU A 20 -7.08 0.11 3.57
N LYS A 21 -7.30 1.03 4.51
CA LYS A 21 -6.89 0.87 5.91
C LYS A 21 -7.81 -0.02 6.74
N GLY A 22 -8.93 -0.49 6.19
CA GLY A 22 -9.97 -1.22 6.95
C GLY A 22 -10.75 -0.34 7.94
N ASN A 23 -10.64 0.99 7.82
CA ASN A 23 -11.19 1.95 8.78
C ASN A 23 -12.50 2.61 8.29
N ALA A 24 -13.09 2.14 7.19
CA ALA A 24 -14.29 2.71 6.59
C ALA A 24 -15.50 2.83 7.55
N ARG A 25 -15.53 2.05 8.64
CA ARG A 25 -16.62 2.04 9.64
C ARG A 25 -16.38 2.87 10.90
N VAL A 26 -15.20 3.46 11.12
CA VAL A 26 -14.84 4.11 12.41
C VAL A 26 -15.36 5.57 12.48
N ALA A 27 -16.56 5.83 11.95
CA ALA A 27 -17.17 7.16 11.93
C ALA A 27 -18.07 7.46 13.15
N GLN A 28 -18.35 6.49 14.03
CA GLN A 28 -19.39 6.63 15.05
C GLN A 28 -18.91 6.86 16.49
N THR A 29 -17.65 7.23 16.73
CA THR A 29 -17.24 7.61 18.09
C THR A 29 -16.20 8.72 18.06
N VAL A 30 -16.62 9.94 17.71
CA VAL A 30 -15.82 11.13 17.97
C VAL A 30 -16.43 11.89 19.13
N VAL A 31 -16.17 11.40 20.34
CA VAL A 31 -16.34 12.18 21.56
C VAL A 31 -14.93 12.65 21.94
N GLY A 32 -14.60 13.92 21.67
CA GLY A 32 -13.52 14.59 22.40
C GLY A 32 -12.58 15.57 21.68
N ALA A 33 -12.56 15.72 20.35
CA ALA A 33 -11.55 16.58 19.71
C ALA A 33 -12.19 17.76 18.96
N SER A 34 -12.02 18.98 19.49
CA SER A 34 -12.05 20.18 18.65
C SER A 34 -10.97 20.03 17.57
N ALA A 35 -11.31 20.22 16.29
CA ALA A 35 -10.44 20.11 15.09
C ALA A 35 -10.54 18.80 14.27
N VAL A 36 -11.75 18.27 14.09
CA VAL A 36 -12.04 17.18 13.14
C VAL A 36 -11.97 17.70 11.69
N ASN A 37 -11.36 16.96 10.77
CA ASN A 37 -11.33 17.35 9.36
C ASN A 37 -12.68 17.06 8.67
N PRO A 38 -13.48 18.06 8.27
CA PRO A 38 -14.79 17.83 7.67
C PRO A 38 -14.74 16.96 6.40
N LEU A 39 -13.66 17.05 5.61
CA LEU A 39 -13.50 16.28 4.37
C LEU A 39 -13.30 14.78 4.60
N LYS A 40 -12.81 14.39 5.78
CA LYS A 40 -12.55 12.99 6.15
C LYS A 40 -13.79 12.33 6.77
N PHE A 41 -14.65 13.10 7.41
CA PHE A 41 -15.67 12.56 8.33
C PHE A 41 -17.11 12.91 7.96
N LEU A 42 -17.36 13.98 7.19
CA LEU A 42 -18.72 14.31 6.78
C LEU A 42 -19.21 13.39 5.65
N PRO A 43 -20.50 13.04 5.66
CA PRO A 43 -21.03 12.02 4.76
C PRO A 43 -21.25 12.55 3.34
N THR A 44 -21.42 13.85 3.15
CA THR A 44 -21.65 14.44 1.83
C THR A 44 -20.76 15.66 1.57
N ILE A 45 -20.52 15.93 0.30
CA ILE A 45 -19.84 17.17 -0.13
C ILE A 45 -20.64 18.41 0.25
N ASP A 46 -21.98 18.31 0.27
CA ASP A 46 -22.85 19.42 0.63
C ASP A 46 -22.63 19.82 2.09
N ASP A 47 -22.55 18.84 2.99
CA ASP A 47 -22.24 19.06 4.41
C ASP A 47 -20.84 19.65 4.61
N ALA A 48 -19.85 19.12 3.88
CA ALA A 48 -18.47 19.59 3.98
C ALA A 48 -18.31 21.03 3.48
N VAL A 49 -18.92 21.37 2.34
CA VAL A 49 -18.91 22.73 1.80
C VAL A 49 -19.65 23.68 2.73
N ALA A 50 -20.83 23.31 3.25
CA ALA A 50 -21.57 24.14 4.20
C ALA A 50 -20.76 24.40 5.47
N THR A 51 -20.11 23.37 6.00
CA THR A 51 -19.27 23.47 7.21
C THR A 51 -18.07 24.40 6.99
N ILE A 52 -17.37 24.27 5.86
CA ILE A 52 -16.21 25.10 5.52
C ILE A 52 -16.64 26.55 5.23
N ALA A 53 -17.73 26.74 4.49
CA ALA A 53 -18.24 28.06 4.14
C ALA A 53 -18.78 28.84 5.36
N ALA A 54 -19.28 28.13 6.38
CA ALA A 54 -19.72 28.75 7.63
C ALA A 54 -18.56 29.41 8.41
N GLY A 55 -17.30 29.02 8.14
CA GLY A 55 -16.08 29.68 8.63
C GLY A 55 -15.86 29.66 10.15
N ARG A 56 -16.82 29.26 10.98
CA ARG A 56 -16.67 28.98 12.42
C ARG A 56 -17.60 27.85 12.81
N SER A 57 -17.12 26.63 12.61
CA SER A 57 -17.83 25.42 13.03
C SER A 57 -17.12 24.83 14.25
N ALA A 58 -17.76 24.92 15.43
CA ALA A 58 -17.20 24.34 16.64
C ALA A 58 -16.99 22.84 16.45
N GLY A 59 -15.75 22.38 16.53
CA GLY A 59 -15.39 20.97 16.36
C GLY A 59 -14.72 20.62 15.05
N PHE A 60 -14.77 21.48 14.02
CA PHE A 60 -14.17 21.19 12.71
C PHE A 60 -12.99 22.11 12.38
N LEU A 61 -12.04 21.57 11.60
CA LEU A 61 -10.97 22.36 10.96
C LEU A 61 -11.55 23.38 9.98
N GLN A 62 -10.87 24.52 9.87
CA GLN A 62 -11.17 25.53 8.86
C GLN A 62 -10.81 25.03 7.45
N GLY A 63 -11.36 25.66 6.42
CA GLY A 63 -11.18 25.26 5.02
C GLY A 63 -9.73 24.99 4.62
N ASP A 64 -8.85 25.96 4.87
CA ASP A 64 -7.42 25.85 4.50
C ASP A 64 -6.72 24.73 5.27
N GLU A 65 -6.98 24.61 6.57
CA GLU A 65 -6.41 23.56 7.42
C GLU A 65 -6.94 22.18 7.04
N ALA A 66 -8.23 22.07 6.75
CA ALA A 66 -8.90 20.83 6.32
C ALA A 66 -8.34 20.34 4.98
N ILE A 67 -8.18 21.24 4.01
CA ILE A 67 -7.61 20.90 2.69
C ILE A 67 -6.13 20.51 2.84
N ALA A 68 -5.33 21.31 3.56
CA ALA A 68 -3.92 21.00 3.77
C ALA A 68 -3.72 19.66 4.49
N ASP A 69 -4.53 19.38 5.51
CA ASP A 69 -4.49 18.12 6.23
C ASP A 69 -4.94 16.93 5.37
N ALA A 70 -5.95 17.11 4.52
CA ALA A 70 -6.39 16.08 3.58
C ALA A 70 -5.30 15.75 2.54
N VAL A 71 -4.71 16.77 1.92
CA VAL A 71 -3.65 16.60 0.91
C VAL A 71 -2.41 15.97 1.51
N ARG A 72 -1.97 16.43 2.70
CA ARG A 72 -0.84 15.84 3.41
C ARG A 72 -1.08 14.36 3.73
N ASP A 73 -2.26 14.03 4.23
CA ASP A 73 -2.62 12.65 4.59
C ASP A 73 -2.59 11.71 3.37
N LEU A 74 -3.08 12.16 2.22
CA LEU A 74 -3.01 11.43 0.94
C LEU A 74 -1.57 11.30 0.44
N ALA A 75 -0.79 12.38 0.45
CA ALA A 75 0.61 12.35 0.00
C ALA A 75 1.47 11.42 0.86
N GLU A 76 1.30 11.46 2.19
CA GLU A 76 1.99 10.55 3.10
C GLU A 76 1.58 9.09 2.88
N HIS A 77 0.29 8.82 2.63
CA HIS A 77 -0.17 7.48 2.29
C HIS A 77 0.51 6.96 1.03
N HIS A 78 0.54 7.77 -0.02
CA HIS A 78 1.19 7.41 -1.28
C HIS A 78 2.70 7.13 -1.10
N MET A 79 3.41 7.97 -0.35
CA MET A 79 4.83 7.73 -0.04
C MET A 79 5.06 6.44 0.75
N ARG A 80 4.19 6.13 1.73
CA ARG A 80 4.28 4.88 2.50
C ARG A 80 4.03 3.66 1.60
N ALA A 81 3.01 3.72 0.75
CA ALA A 81 2.73 2.67 -0.23
C ALA A 81 3.93 2.43 -1.15
N TRP A 82 4.51 3.50 -1.71
CA TRP A 82 5.70 3.41 -2.57
C TRP A 82 6.90 2.80 -1.86
N ARG A 83 7.19 3.21 -0.62
CA ARG A 83 8.26 2.60 0.20
C ARG A 83 7.99 1.12 0.49
N GLY A 84 6.72 0.74 0.67
CA GLY A 84 6.28 -0.65 0.80
C GLY A 84 6.64 -1.47 -0.42
N VAL A 85 6.36 -0.96 -1.62
CA VAL A 85 6.71 -1.58 -2.91
C VAL A 85 8.23 -1.72 -3.04
N GLN A 86 9.00 -0.66 -2.79
CA GLN A 86 10.47 -0.70 -2.84
C GLN A 86 11.04 -1.75 -1.88
N GLY A 87 10.51 -1.82 -0.64
CA GLY A 87 10.91 -2.81 0.34
C GLY A 87 10.54 -4.25 -0.06
N ALA A 88 9.38 -4.46 -0.67
CA ALA A 88 8.98 -5.75 -1.20
C ALA A 88 9.91 -6.21 -2.34
N LEU A 89 10.24 -5.32 -3.27
CA LEU A 89 11.19 -5.59 -4.34
C LEU A 89 12.58 -5.93 -3.80
N ARG A 90 13.07 -5.15 -2.81
CA ARG A 90 14.37 -5.43 -2.19
C ARG A 90 14.42 -6.82 -1.55
N ARG A 91 13.38 -7.21 -0.81
CA ARG A 91 13.27 -8.56 -0.23
C ARG A 91 13.21 -9.65 -1.30
N MET A 92 12.58 -9.37 -2.43
CA MET A 92 12.56 -10.29 -3.57
C MET A 92 13.97 -10.51 -4.13
N ILE A 93 14.75 -9.44 -4.27
CA ILE A 93 16.16 -9.48 -4.72
C ILE A 93 17.06 -10.19 -3.69
N ASP A 94 16.93 -9.88 -2.40
CA ASP A 94 17.76 -10.50 -1.36
C ASP A 94 17.57 -12.04 -1.29
N ARG A 95 16.40 -12.56 -1.73
CA ARG A 95 16.19 -14.02 -1.87
C ARG A 95 17.01 -14.68 -2.98
N PHE A 96 17.65 -13.89 -3.86
CA PHE A 96 18.61 -14.37 -4.85
C PHE A 96 20.07 -14.36 -4.36
N ASP A 97 20.34 -13.99 -3.10
CA ASP A 97 21.71 -13.93 -2.58
C ASP A 97 22.40 -15.33 -2.62
N PRO A 98 23.46 -15.51 -3.43
CA PRO A 98 24.23 -16.77 -3.50
C PRO A 98 24.73 -17.23 -2.12
N VAL A 99 25.04 -16.31 -1.20
CA VAL A 99 25.49 -16.64 0.16
C VAL A 99 24.38 -17.30 0.98
N ALA A 100 23.11 -16.91 0.76
CA ALA A 100 21.96 -17.56 1.41
C ALA A 100 21.83 -19.01 0.95
N PHE A 101 21.99 -19.27 -0.35
CA PHE A 101 22.00 -20.62 -0.91
C PHE A 101 23.15 -21.49 -0.37
N GLU A 102 24.34 -20.90 -0.23
CA GLU A 102 25.50 -21.62 0.31
C GLU A 102 25.33 -22.01 1.78
N ARG A 103 24.69 -21.16 2.59
CA ARG A 103 24.37 -21.47 3.99
C ARG A 103 23.35 -22.60 4.09
N GLU A 104 22.29 -22.56 3.30
CA GLU A 104 21.27 -23.61 3.24
C GLU A 104 21.89 -24.97 2.84
N LEU A 105 22.81 -24.96 1.87
CA LEU A 105 23.53 -26.18 1.48
C LEU A 105 24.50 -26.69 2.57
N LYS A 106 25.07 -25.81 3.40
CA LYS A 106 25.91 -26.22 4.53
C LYS A 106 25.09 -26.98 5.59
N SER A 107 23.81 -26.66 5.76
CA SER A 107 22.90 -27.40 6.65
C SER A 107 22.40 -28.75 6.10
N THR A 108 22.62 -29.06 4.82
CA THR A 108 22.27 -30.36 4.23
C THR A 108 23.37 -31.41 4.46
N SER A 109 22.97 -32.64 4.79
CA SER A 109 23.87 -33.78 5.09
C SER A 109 24.90 -34.04 3.98
N ALA A 110 26.09 -34.51 4.35
CA ALA A 110 27.18 -34.81 3.42
C ALA A 110 26.80 -35.92 2.40
N LEU A 111 25.92 -36.84 2.79
CA LEU A 111 25.40 -37.93 1.96
C LEU A 111 24.55 -37.40 0.77
N ASP A 112 23.72 -36.38 1.00
CA ASP A 112 22.90 -35.75 -0.04
C ASP A 112 23.71 -34.98 -1.08
N LYS A 113 24.92 -34.52 -0.71
CA LYS A 113 25.83 -33.80 -1.61
C LYS A 113 26.50 -34.74 -2.62
N VAL A 114 26.69 -36.01 -2.26
CA VAL A 114 27.31 -37.02 -3.13
C VAL A 114 26.28 -37.59 -4.10
N LEU A 115 25.07 -37.92 -3.63
CA LEU A 115 23.99 -38.46 -4.47
C LEU A 115 23.48 -37.48 -5.55
N ALA A 116 23.63 -36.18 -5.34
CA ALA A 116 23.19 -35.14 -6.27
C ALA A 116 24.22 -34.75 -7.35
N GLY A 117 25.31 -35.51 -7.53
CA GLY A 117 26.36 -35.17 -8.50
C GLY A 117 27.37 -34.13 -8.01
N GLY A 118 27.52 -33.97 -6.69
CA GLY A 118 28.45 -33.04 -6.06
C GLY A 118 27.82 -31.72 -5.61
N ARG A 119 28.63 -30.89 -4.93
CA ARG A 119 28.21 -29.61 -4.32
C ARG A 119 27.62 -28.63 -5.34
N GLY A 120 28.23 -28.52 -6.53
CA GLY A 120 27.81 -27.58 -7.57
C GLY A 120 26.44 -27.91 -8.17
N ALA A 121 26.19 -29.19 -8.47
CA ALA A 121 24.90 -29.65 -9.00
C ALA A 121 23.76 -29.40 -7.99
N LYS A 122 23.99 -29.62 -6.69
CA LYS A 122 23.01 -29.32 -5.65
C LYS A 122 22.73 -27.82 -5.50
N LEU A 123 23.76 -26.96 -5.59
CA LEU A 123 23.58 -25.50 -5.61
C LEU A 123 22.72 -25.06 -6.80
N TRP A 124 22.95 -25.65 -7.98
CA TRP A 124 22.19 -25.35 -9.18
C TRP A 124 20.72 -25.76 -9.07
N GLU A 125 20.42 -26.94 -8.51
CA GLU A 125 19.02 -27.33 -8.26
C GLU A 125 18.32 -26.41 -7.24
N LEU A 126 19.01 -26.03 -6.16
CA LEU A 126 18.48 -25.07 -5.17
C LEU A 126 18.21 -23.70 -5.80
N TYR A 127 19.13 -23.22 -6.63
CA TYR A 127 18.97 -21.98 -7.37
C TYR A 127 17.74 -22.04 -8.30
N LYS A 128 17.63 -23.09 -9.13
CA LYS A 128 16.48 -23.28 -10.04
C LYS A 128 15.15 -23.32 -9.30
N LYS A 129 15.09 -24.02 -8.16
CA LYS A 129 13.88 -24.10 -7.32
C LYS A 129 13.47 -22.73 -6.79
N ARG A 130 14.41 -22.00 -6.16
CA ARG A 130 14.14 -20.68 -5.59
C ARG A 130 13.83 -19.64 -6.65
N HIS A 131 14.51 -19.68 -7.80
CA HIS A 131 14.17 -18.85 -8.95
C HIS A 131 12.71 -19.06 -9.37
N ARG A 132 12.25 -20.32 -9.49
CA ARG A 132 10.85 -20.62 -9.82
C ARG A 132 9.88 -20.08 -8.77
N GLU A 133 10.15 -20.30 -7.49
CA GLU A 133 9.31 -19.78 -6.39
C GLU A 133 9.22 -18.25 -6.41
N ILE A 134 10.32 -17.56 -6.66
CA ILE A 134 10.35 -16.10 -6.73
C ILE A 134 9.67 -15.60 -8.01
N ALA A 135 9.90 -16.23 -9.17
CA ALA A 135 9.24 -15.86 -10.43
C ALA A 135 7.71 -15.98 -10.30
N THR A 136 7.22 -17.10 -9.76
CA THR A 136 5.79 -17.27 -9.46
C THR A 136 5.29 -16.25 -8.44
N SER A 137 6.06 -15.97 -7.38
CA SER A 137 5.68 -14.94 -6.39
C SER A 137 5.69 -13.53 -6.99
N ALA A 138 6.58 -13.22 -7.94
CA ALA A 138 6.63 -11.94 -8.62
C ALA A 138 5.44 -11.79 -9.58
N GLU A 139 5.14 -12.80 -10.37
CA GLU A 139 3.98 -12.83 -11.25
C GLU A 139 2.66 -12.73 -10.49
N GLN A 140 2.52 -13.46 -9.37
CA GLN A 140 1.26 -13.50 -8.61
C GLN A 140 1.08 -12.32 -7.65
N ARG A 141 2.12 -11.90 -6.93
CA ARG A 141 2.00 -10.85 -5.90
C ARG A 141 2.46 -9.48 -6.38
N PHE A 142 3.48 -9.40 -7.22
CA PHE A 142 3.95 -8.10 -7.72
C PHE A 142 3.16 -7.72 -8.96
N LEU A 143 3.09 -8.56 -10.00
CA LEU A 143 2.34 -8.28 -11.22
C LEU A 143 0.85 -8.63 -11.11
N GLY A 144 0.47 -9.57 -10.25
CA GLY A 144 -0.92 -9.93 -10.04
C GLY A 144 -1.68 -8.94 -9.18
N GLU A 145 -1.16 -8.57 -8.01
CA GLU A 145 -1.81 -7.58 -7.12
C GLU A 145 -1.63 -6.15 -7.66
N ILE A 146 -0.40 -5.72 -8.03
CA ILE A 146 -0.21 -4.38 -8.61
C ILE A 146 -0.82 -4.31 -10.02
N GLY A 147 -0.75 -5.38 -10.82
CA GLY A 147 -1.25 -5.37 -12.19
C GLY A 147 -2.73 -5.70 -12.36
N ALA A 148 -3.44 -6.18 -11.34
CA ALA A 148 -4.91 -6.20 -11.33
C ALA A 148 -5.44 -4.79 -11.03
N ASP A 149 -4.98 -4.18 -9.93
CA ASP A 149 -5.36 -2.80 -9.57
C ASP A 149 -4.95 -1.78 -10.67
N PHE A 150 -3.79 -1.99 -11.32
CA PHE A 150 -3.35 -1.17 -12.44
C PHE A 150 -4.11 -1.45 -13.74
N ARG A 151 -4.57 -2.69 -14.01
CA ARG A 151 -5.39 -2.99 -15.20
C ARG A 151 -6.80 -2.44 -15.04
N ASP A 152 -7.43 -2.65 -13.89
CA ASP A 152 -8.78 -2.17 -13.62
C ASP A 152 -8.82 -0.63 -13.68
N ALA A 153 -7.79 0.05 -13.17
CA ALA A 153 -7.65 1.50 -13.28
C ALA A 153 -7.35 2.01 -14.71
N TYR A 154 -6.87 1.16 -15.62
CA TYR A 154 -6.53 1.52 -17.00
C TYR A 154 -7.62 1.10 -18.01
N GLU A 155 -8.47 0.13 -17.66
CA GLU A 155 -9.61 -0.33 -18.45
C GLU A 155 -10.91 0.45 -18.15
N GLU A 156 -10.95 1.26 -17.08
CA GLU A 156 -12.06 2.16 -16.74
C GLU A 156 -11.92 3.59 -17.33
N GLU A 157 -10.88 3.88 -18.13
CA GLU A 157 -10.81 5.04 -19.05
C GLU A 157 -11.26 4.66 -20.48
#